data_AF-A0AAW2FL82-F1
#
_entry.id   AF-A0AAW2FL82-F1
#
_cell.length_a   1.000
_cell.length_b   1.000
_cell.length_c   1.000
_cell.angle_alpha   90.00
_cell.angle_beta   90.00
_cell.angle_gamma   90.00
#
_symmetry.space_group_name_H-M   'P 1'
#
loop_
_entity.id
_entity.type
_entity.pdbx_description
1 polymer ?
#
loop_
_entity_poly.entity_id
_entity_poly.type
_entity_poly.pdbx_seq_one_letter_code
_entity_poly.pdbx_strand_id
1 'polypeptide(L)'
;MINKPAKTIHDEYWHPHIDKETYESFHYTSLLYLSDYNKDFEGGRFIFMDKNDVNTTIEPRKGRVSMFTSGSENLHLVEKVKSGTRYALTVSFTCDESAAISDLYFTETLN
;
A
#
# COMPACT_ATOMS: atom_id res chain seq x y z
N MET A 1 8.14 8.69 19.68
CA MET A 1 7.82 9.01 18.27
C MET A 1 8.26 10.44 18.01
N ILE A 2 9.08 10.69 16.98
CA ILE A 2 9.50 12.05 16.63
C ILE A 2 8.44 12.59 15.67
N ASN A 3 7.56 13.46 16.16
CA ASN A 3 6.49 14.05 15.37
C ASN A 3 7.07 15.17 14.48
N LYS A 4 7.80 14.80 13.43
CA LYS A 4 8.23 15.77 12.42
C LYS A 4 6.98 16.23 11.65
N PRO A 5 6.78 17.56 11.49
CA PRO A 5 5.68 18.04 10.68
C PRO A 5 5.84 17.55 9.22
N ALA A 6 4.71 17.25 8.58
CA ALA A 6 4.67 16.95 7.16
C ALA A 6 5.28 18.11 6.36
N LYS A 7 6.10 17.79 5.34
CA LYS A 7 6.70 18.77 4.43
C LYS A 7 5.97 18.81 3.10
N THR A 8 5.35 17.71 2.70
CA THR A 8 4.59 17.54 1.47
C THR A 8 3.26 16.82 1.75
N ILE A 9 2.33 16.86 0.79
CA ILE A 9 1.07 16.11 0.90
C ILE A 9 1.31 14.60 0.97
N HIS A 10 2.40 14.10 0.38
CA HIS A 10 2.77 12.68 0.41
C HIS A 10 3.34 12.22 1.76
N ASP A 11 3.71 13.15 2.65
CA ASP A 11 4.08 12.81 4.03
C ASP A 11 2.84 12.51 4.89
N GLU A 12 1.64 12.86 4.40
CA GLU A 12 0.36 12.61 5.05
C GLU A 12 -0.35 11.44 4.34
N TYR A 13 -0.39 10.28 4.99
CA TYR A 13 -0.87 9.02 4.39
C TYR A 13 -2.37 8.97 4.03
N TRP A 14 -3.17 9.95 4.47
CA TRP A 14 -4.64 9.87 4.46
C TRP A 14 -5.31 10.63 3.31
N HIS A 15 -4.54 11.27 2.44
CA HIS A 15 -5.10 11.96 1.28
C HIS A 15 -5.44 10.96 0.16
N PRO A 16 -6.51 11.21 -0.61
CA PRO A 16 -6.76 10.47 -1.84
C PRO A 16 -5.55 10.56 -2.79
N HIS A 17 -5.10 9.42 -3.30
CA HIS A 17 -3.99 9.36 -4.25
C HIS A 17 -4.11 8.17 -5.20
N ILE A 18 -3.31 8.25 -6.26
CA ILE A 18 -3.04 7.18 -7.22
C ILE A 18 -1.59 6.79 -7.04
N ASP A 19 -1.34 5.50 -6.80
CA ASP A 19 0.02 5.01 -6.51
C ASP A 19 0.99 5.28 -7.65
N LYS A 20 0.56 5.11 -8.91
CA LYS A 20 1.38 5.39 -10.09
C LYS A 20 1.82 6.85 -10.19
N GLU A 21 0.95 7.78 -9.79
CA GLU A 21 1.28 9.22 -9.81
C GLU A 21 2.24 9.59 -8.68
N THR A 22 2.15 8.90 -7.55
CA THR A 22 3.04 9.11 -6.41
C THR A 22 4.41 8.44 -6.62
N TYR A 23 4.39 7.25 -7.23
CA TYR A 23 5.55 6.40 -7.49
C TYR A 23 5.47 5.85 -8.92
N GLU A 24 6.14 6.52 -9.86
CA GLU A 24 6.06 6.19 -11.29
C GLU A 24 6.44 4.75 -11.63
N SER A 25 7.26 4.08 -10.82
CA SER A 25 7.65 2.69 -11.05
C SER A 25 6.55 1.67 -10.70
N PHE A 26 5.52 2.04 -9.95
CA PHE A 26 4.53 1.10 -9.45
C PHE A 26 3.54 0.75 -10.56
N HIS A 27 3.45 -0.51 -10.96
CA HIS A 27 2.42 -0.99 -11.89
C HIS A 27 1.33 -1.79 -11.15
N TYR A 28 1.73 -2.52 -10.11
CA TYR A 28 0.84 -3.14 -9.14
C TYR A 28 1.28 -2.79 -7.73
N THR A 29 0.30 -2.61 -6.84
CA THR A 29 0.51 -2.41 -5.42
C THR A 29 -0.09 -3.58 -4.66
N SER A 30 0.65 -4.08 -3.68
CA SER A 30 0.12 -5.03 -2.71
C SER A 30 0.36 -4.57 -1.28
N LEU A 31 -0.61 -4.82 -0.41
CA LEU A 31 -0.58 -4.51 1.01
C LEU A 31 -0.81 -5.79 1.80
N LEU A 32 0.17 -6.19 2.62
CA LEU A 32 -0.01 -7.20 3.65
C LEU A 32 -0.34 -6.49 4.98
N TYR A 33 -1.52 -6.75 5.52
CA TYR A 33 -1.94 -6.19 6.80
C TYR A 33 -1.41 -7.04 7.97
N LEU A 34 -0.84 -6.37 8.97
CA LEU A 34 -0.22 -6.99 10.15
C LEU A 34 -0.96 -6.66 11.47
N SER A 35 -2.05 -5.88 11.38
CA SER A 35 -2.95 -5.53 12.49
C SER A 35 -4.41 -5.81 12.13
N ASP A 36 -5.24 -6.07 13.13
CA ASP A 36 -6.68 -6.29 12.99
C ASP A 36 -7.49 -5.02 13.29
N TYR A 37 -8.34 -4.60 12.36
CA TYR A 37 -9.30 -3.49 12.54
C TYR A 37 -10.30 -3.80 13.67
N ASN A 38 -10.64 -2.78 14.48
CA ASN A 38 -11.48 -2.88 15.68
C ASN A 38 -10.98 -3.84 16.77
N LYS A 39 -9.70 -4.25 16.71
CA LYS A 39 -9.04 -5.03 17.76
C LYS A 39 -7.69 -4.44 18.16
N ASP A 40 -6.84 -4.15 17.18
CA ASP A 40 -5.50 -3.59 17.38
C ASP A 40 -5.49 -2.06 17.14
N PHE A 41 -6.44 -1.55 16.34
CA PHE A 41 -6.59 -0.11 16.02
C PHE A 41 -8.02 0.23 15.52
N GLU A 42 -8.36 1.53 15.55
CA GLU A 42 -9.62 2.08 14.99
C GLU A 42 -9.34 3.18 13.95
N GLY A 43 -10.28 3.41 13.04
CA GLY A 43 -10.04 4.17 11.80
C GLY A 43 -9.17 3.35 10.84
N GLY A 44 -8.30 3.98 10.06
CA GLY A 44 -7.28 3.27 9.28
C GLY A 44 -7.79 2.31 8.18
N ARG A 45 -9.09 2.32 7.85
CA ARG A 45 -9.63 1.50 6.76
C ARG A 45 -9.09 2.00 5.43
N PHE A 46 -8.91 1.08 4.49
CA PHE A 46 -8.46 1.39 3.14
C PHE A 46 -9.71 1.54 2.25
N ILE A 47 -9.82 2.65 1.53
CA ILE A 47 -11.02 2.98 0.76
C ILE A 47 -10.63 3.24 -0.69
N PHE A 48 -11.14 2.42 -1.60
CA PHE A 48 -11.15 2.71 -3.03
C PHE A 48 -12.32 3.64 -3.35
N MET A 49 -12.04 4.72 -4.06
CA MET A 49 -13.00 5.72 -4.51
C MET A 49 -13.34 5.46 -5.97
N ASP A 50 -14.57 4.99 -6.23
CA ASP A 50 -15.04 4.77 -7.59
C ASP A 50 -15.65 6.05 -8.17
N LYS A 51 -15.61 6.17 -9.50
CA LYS A 51 -16.17 7.28 -10.29
C LYS A 51 -17.69 7.38 -10.19
N ASN A 52 -18.37 6.32 -9.76
CA ASN A 52 -19.82 6.29 -9.59
C ASN A 52 -20.27 6.62 -8.15
N ASP A 53 -19.40 7.24 -7.35
CA ASP A 53 -19.64 7.56 -5.93
C ASP A 53 -19.92 6.35 -5.01
N VAL A 54 -19.59 5.13 -5.47
CA VAL A 54 -19.69 3.91 -4.65
C VAL A 54 -18.31 3.49 -4.17
N ASN A 55 -17.99 3.81 -2.92
CA ASN A 55 -16.72 3.45 -2.33
C ASN A 55 -16.64 1.96 -1.96
N THR A 56 -15.50 1.32 -2.24
CA THR A 56 -15.19 -0.02 -1.73
C THR A 56 -14.27 0.10 -0.54
N THR A 57 -14.69 -0.39 0.62
CA THR A 57 -13.91 -0.31 1.87
C THR A 57 -13.33 -1.66 2.24
N ILE A 58 -12.01 -1.69 2.47
CA ILE A 58 -11.28 -2.84 2.96
C ILE A 58 -10.89 -2.59 4.41
N GLU A 59 -11.45 -3.38 5.31
CA GLU A 59 -11.03 -3.42 6.72
C GLU A 59 -9.74 -4.24 6.85
N PRO A 60 -8.62 -3.68 7.34
CA PRO A 60 -7.39 -4.46 7.53
C PRO A 60 -7.61 -5.61 8.51
N ARG A 61 -7.14 -6.79 8.11
CA ARG A 61 -7.14 -8.01 8.92
C ARG A 61 -5.75 -8.62 8.86
N LYS A 62 -5.20 -8.99 10.00
CA LYS A 62 -3.88 -9.62 10.10
C LYS A 62 -3.79 -10.82 9.15
N GLY A 63 -2.77 -10.83 8.30
CA GLY A 63 -2.52 -11.86 7.29
C GLY A 63 -3.28 -11.69 5.97
N ARG A 64 -4.17 -10.68 5.83
CA ARG A 64 -4.80 -10.38 4.54
C ARG A 64 -3.80 -9.67 3.63
N VAL A 65 -3.74 -10.12 2.39
CA VAL A 65 -3.11 -9.40 1.27
C VAL A 65 -4.20 -8.74 0.42
N SER A 66 -4.04 -7.47 0.12
CA SER A 66 -4.83 -6.74 -0.89
C SER A 66 -3.91 -6.36 -2.03
N MET A 67 -4.20 -6.77 -3.26
CA MET A 67 -3.38 -6.49 -4.45
C MET A 67 -4.26 -5.90 -5.55
N PHE A 68 -3.79 -4.82 -6.16
CA PHE A 68 -4.52 -4.05 -7.17
C PHE A 68 -3.55 -3.37 -8.15
N THR A 69 -4.05 -2.95 -9.30
CA THR A 69 -3.26 -2.18 -10.27
C THR A 69 -3.06 -0.75 -9.75
N SER A 70 -1.86 -0.19 -9.91
CA SER A 70 -1.51 1.11 -9.30
C SER A 70 -2.06 2.34 -10.03
N GLY A 71 -2.81 2.13 -11.12
CA GLY A 71 -3.31 3.19 -12.00
C GLY A 71 -4.54 3.93 -11.47
N SER A 72 -5.01 4.89 -12.26
CA SER A 72 -6.13 5.78 -11.91
C SER A 72 -7.46 5.08 -11.67
N GLU A 73 -7.60 3.83 -12.10
CA GLU A 73 -8.74 2.95 -11.81
C GLU A 73 -8.85 2.59 -10.33
N ASN A 74 -7.78 2.78 -9.54
CA ASN A 74 -7.74 2.52 -8.11
C ASN A 74 -7.38 3.79 -7.33
N LEU A 75 -8.06 4.92 -7.56
CA LEU A 75 -7.97 6.08 -6.66
C LEU A 75 -8.38 5.63 -5.24
N HIS A 76 -7.54 5.91 -4.24
CA HIS A 76 -7.81 5.43 -2.89
C HIS A 76 -7.25 6.33 -1.80
N LEU A 77 -7.71 6.10 -0.58
CA LEU A 77 -7.20 6.74 0.63
C LEU A 77 -7.17 5.76 1.80
N VAL A 78 -6.44 6.13 2.85
CA VAL A 78 -6.50 5.45 4.16
C VAL A 78 -7.13 6.41 5.16
N GLU A 79 -8.16 5.97 5.87
CA GLU A 79 -8.73 6.77 6.95
C GLU A 79 -7.67 7.09 8.00
N LYS A 80 -7.74 8.27 8.62
CA LYS A 80 -6.89 8.57 9.77
C LYS A 80 -7.09 7.52 10.87
N VAL A 81 -6.00 6.93 11.35
CA VAL A 81 -6.01 6.08 12.54
C VAL A 81 -6.41 6.95 13.73
N LYS A 82 -7.44 6.53 14.45
CA LYS A 82 -8.01 7.26 15.59
C LYS A 82 -7.43 6.79 16.93
N SER A 83 -7.14 5.49 17.02
CA SER A 83 -6.59 4.83 18.21
C SER A 83 -5.79 3.58 17.82
N GLY A 84 -4.87 3.13 18.68
CA GLY A 84 -4.05 1.95 18.44
C GLY A 84 -2.92 2.16 17.41
N THR A 85 -2.46 1.08 16.79
CA THR A 85 -1.41 1.15 15.75
C THR A 85 -1.69 0.19 14.60
N ARG A 86 -1.72 0.75 13.39
CA ARG A 86 -1.94 0.03 12.14
C ARG A 86 -0.60 -0.31 11.49
N TYR A 87 -0.28 -1.61 11.42
CA TYR A 87 0.88 -2.11 10.70
C TYR A 87 0.47 -2.69 9.35
N ALA A 88 1.17 -2.30 8.29
CA ALA A 88 1.03 -2.87 6.95
C ALA A 88 2.39 -2.87 6.24
N LEU A 89 2.63 -3.85 5.39
CA LEU A 89 3.78 -3.92 4.49
C LEU A 89 3.27 -3.68 3.07
N THR A 90 3.83 -2.67 2.40
CA THR A 90 3.59 -2.41 0.98
C THR A 90 4.67 -3.10 0.15
N VAL A 91 4.27 -3.92 -0.81
CA VAL A 91 5.16 -4.48 -1.84
C VAL A 91 4.58 -4.10 -3.18
N SER A 92 5.35 -3.39 -3.99
CA SER A 92 4.97 -3.01 -5.35
C SER A 92 5.69 -3.86 -6.39
N PHE A 93 5.06 -3.98 -7.54
CA PHE A 93 5.62 -4.65 -8.71
C PHE A 93 5.63 -3.69 -9.89
N THR A 94 6.65 -3.82 -10.73
CA THR A 94 6.80 -3.03 -11.94
C THR A 94 6.78 -3.93 -13.17
N CYS A 95 6.19 -3.44 -14.26
CA CYS A 95 6.28 -4.03 -15.59
C CYS A 95 7.49 -3.49 -16.39
N ASP A 96 8.29 -2.60 -15.80
CA ASP A 96 9.53 -2.12 -16.39
C ASP A 96 10.60 -3.20 -16.34
N GLU A 97 10.90 -3.79 -17.50
CA GLU A 97 11.93 -4.83 -17.64
C GLU A 97 13.32 -4.36 -17.20
N SER A 98 13.61 -3.05 -17.26
CA SER A 98 14.90 -2.52 -16.81
C SER A 98 15.10 -2.60 -15.30
N ALA A 99 14.02 -2.77 -14.54
CA ALA A 99 14.03 -2.98 -13.09
C ALA A 99 14.02 -4.47 -12.71
N ALA A 100 14.10 -5.38 -13.68
CA ALA A 100 14.13 -6.82 -13.42
C ALA A 100 15.36 -7.21 -12.58
N ILE A 101 15.12 -8.03 -11.57
CA ILE A 101 16.20 -8.67 -10.82
C ILE A 101 16.64 -9.89 -11.63
N SER A 102 17.92 -9.97 -11.96
CA SER A 102 18.49 -11.15 -12.66
C SER A 102 18.25 -12.41 -11.86
N ASP A 103 17.90 -13.50 -12.53
CA ASP A 103 17.86 -14.82 -11.90
C ASP A 103 19.23 -15.12 -11.29
N LEU A 104 19.26 -15.24 -9.97
CA LEU A 104 20.42 -15.75 -9.27
C LEU A 104 20.47 -17.24 -9.56
N TYR A 105 21.25 -17.64 -10.56
CA TYR A 105 21.63 -19.03 -10.71
C TYR A 105 22.36 -19.43 -9.42
N PHE A 106 21.78 -20.35 -8.67
CA PHE A 106 22.49 -21.04 -7.60
C PHE A 106 23.56 -21.87 -8.29
N THR A 107 24.74 -21.30 -8.54
CA THR A 107 25.85 -22.06 -9.12
C THR A 107 26.32 -23.02 -8.05
N GLU A 108 25.84 -24.26 -8.10
CA GLU A 108 26.50 -25.41 -7.47
C GLU A 108 27.90 -25.53 -8.09
N THR A 109 28.84 -24.79 -7.52
CA THR A 109 30.27 -25.09 -7.66
C THR A 109 30.76 -25.43 -6.26
N LEU A 110 30.27 -26.56 -5.77
CA LEU A 110 30.97 -27.37 -4.79
C LEU A 110 31.79 -28.38 -5.60
N ASN A 111 33.03 -28.03 -5.91
CA ASN A 111 34.08 -29.00 -6.20
C ASN A 111 34.79 -29.33 -4.89
#